data_AF-A0A7C3WY54-F1
#
_entry.id   AF-A0A7C3WY54-F1
#
_cell.length_a   1.000
_cell.length_b   1.000
_cell.length_c   1.000
_cell.angle_alpha   90.00
_cell.angle_beta   90.00
_cell.angle_gamma   90.00
#
_symmetry.space_group_name_H-M   'P 1'
#
loop_
_entity.id
_entity.type
_entity.pdbx_description
1 polymer ?
#
loop_
_entity_poly.entity_id
_entity_poly.type
_entity_poly.pdbx_seq_one_letter_code
_entity_poly.pdbx_strand_id
1 'polypeptide(L)'
;MKEKEVPQQYYNTKMITRLTVLGGSSVYIPVFLSALMQNNVRIKEIVLVGKNSEKLNIVTSFCKRMVDNIGYPVQIKETTSIENGIEGAQIILSHIRVGGFLARIDYEKRPVNYDLIGDESFGAGSFLNAFYTIPVMLEIGKKISSINPTAHLINMTNPMGLVVETLTRFAGLNHVIGICETSTSYKRIISQLFNISEKHIRIQYIGLYHLGAICDVYLNGKSIMIELIDKLEKENIPLFNKELISTFNIIPSRALNIFLRKSDYLKEQKKKSQFRSELLYEHESKILSIYKDPRVTTIPDVVYERNPSWYDEIIIPLICALQRKNPEEHIVCIPNKDYLSEFPFDTSVEIPCEINNKGLKPCIHTKLPEVFRGLLLTAKESDRLIIESIVNKSYNYALKALTINPFVDSFDKAKLFLDEFIQSKKIKWFK
;
A
#
# COMPACT_ATOMS: atom_id res chain seq x y z
N MET A 1 28.86 1.31 18.48
CA MET A 1 28.11 0.16 17.96
C MET A 1 27.91 -0.82 19.10
N LYS A 2 26.73 -0.85 19.72
CA LYS A 2 26.35 -1.98 20.59
C LYS A 2 25.76 -3.03 19.66
N GLU A 3 26.37 -4.21 19.63
CA GLU A 3 25.77 -5.40 19.04
C GLU A 3 24.37 -5.56 19.64
N LYS A 4 23.35 -5.28 18.84
CA LYS A 4 22.02 -5.79 19.14
C LYS A 4 22.13 -7.28 18.94
N GLU A 5 22.14 -8.04 20.02
CA GLU A 5 21.84 -9.47 19.99
C GLU A 5 20.58 -9.65 19.15
N VAL A 6 20.74 -10.21 17.96
CA VAL A 6 19.63 -10.57 17.09
C VAL A 6 18.92 -11.71 17.81
N PRO A 7 17.64 -11.56 18.21
CA PRO A 7 16.93 -12.63 18.89
C PRO A 7 17.00 -13.90 18.04
N GLN A 8 17.59 -14.95 18.59
CA GLN A 8 17.87 -16.22 17.92
C GLN A 8 16.63 -17.14 17.84
N GLN A 9 15.46 -16.53 17.76
CA GLN A 9 14.20 -17.18 17.41
C GLN A 9 13.75 -16.60 16.08
N TYR A 10 13.01 -17.39 15.28
CA TYR A 10 12.37 -17.04 14.00
C TYR A 10 13.20 -17.43 12.74
N TYR A 11 12.78 -18.28 11.79
CA TYR A 11 11.54 -19.02 11.52
C TYR A 11 11.85 -20.28 10.67
N ASN A 12 11.34 -21.47 11.03
CA ASN A 12 11.47 -22.69 10.22
C ASN A 12 10.47 -22.66 9.04
N THR A 13 10.70 -21.77 8.08
CA THR A 13 9.83 -21.57 6.91
C THR A 13 10.04 -22.64 5.85
N LYS A 14 8.96 -23.03 5.16
CA LYS A 14 9.06 -23.86 3.96
C LYS A 14 9.82 -23.07 2.88
N MET A 15 10.68 -23.72 2.11
CA MET A 15 11.41 -23.04 1.05
C MET A 15 10.46 -22.54 -0.06
N ILE A 16 10.55 -21.25 -0.39
CA ILE A 16 9.92 -20.64 -1.58
C ILE A 16 10.82 -20.92 -2.77
N THR A 17 10.31 -21.61 -3.78
CA THR A 17 11.04 -21.92 -5.00
C THR A 17 11.28 -20.66 -5.84
N ARG A 18 10.27 -19.80 -5.99
CA ARG A 18 10.35 -18.55 -6.76
C ARG A 18 9.45 -17.48 -6.15
N LEU A 19 10.02 -16.31 -5.90
CA LEU A 19 9.30 -15.07 -5.58
C LEU A 19 9.55 -14.04 -6.69
N THR A 20 8.49 -13.44 -7.22
CA THR A 20 8.59 -12.43 -8.27
C THR A 20 8.28 -11.06 -7.69
N VAL A 21 9.05 -10.04 -8.08
CA VAL A 21 8.80 -8.65 -7.69
C VAL A 21 8.47 -7.82 -8.94
N LEU A 22 7.20 -7.45 -9.08
CA LEU A 22 6.75 -6.49 -10.09
C LEU A 22 7.06 -5.07 -9.60
N GLY A 23 7.97 -4.39 -10.30
CA GLY A 23 8.58 -3.15 -9.81
C GLY A 23 10.02 -3.37 -9.33
N GLY A 24 10.68 -4.44 -9.77
CA GLY A 24 12.03 -4.83 -9.38
C GLY A 24 13.14 -3.82 -9.68
N SER A 25 12.86 -2.78 -10.48
CA SER A 25 13.75 -1.64 -10.68
C SER A 25 13.66 -0.59 -9.54
N SER A 26 12.85 -0.83 -8.51
CA SER A 26 12.70 0.09 -7.39
C SER A 26 14.01 0.17 -6.59
N VAL A 27 14.45 1.40 -6.26
CA VAL A 27 15.64 1.62 -5.43
C VAL A 27 15.50 1.11 -3.99
N TYR A 28 14.32 0.60 -3.61
CA TYR A 28 14.05 0.03 -2.28
C TYR A 28 14.08 -1.51 -2.25
N ILE A 29 14.31 -2.19 -3.38
CA ILE A 29 14.50 -3.66 -3.39
C ILE A 29 15.64 -4.12 -2.49
N PRO A 30 16.78 -3.41 -2.37
CA PRO A 30 17.82 -3.81 -1.43
C PRO A 30 17.33 -3.87 0.02
N VAL A 31 16.44 -2.98 0.44
CA VAL A 31 15.83 -3.02 1.77
C VAL A 31 14.98 -4.28 1.94
N PHE A 32 14.18 -4.64 0.93
CA PHE A 32 13.43 -5.90 0.94
C PHE A 32 14.33 -7.12 1.09
N LEU A 33 15.44 -7.17 0.35
CA LEU A 33 16.41 -8.26 0.47
C LEU A 33 17.08 -8.28 1.84
N SER A 34 17.43 -7.11 2.40
CA SER A 34 17.97 -7.03 3.76
C SER A 34 16.97 -7.57 4.78
N ALA A 35 15.70 -7.19 4.67
CA ALA A 35 14.62 -7.69 5.51
C ALA A 35 14.46 -9.23 5.41
N LEU A 36 14.52 -9.79 4.20
CA LEU A 36 14.51 -11.25 3.98
C LEU A 36 15.67 -11.96 4.68
N MET A 37 16.88 -11.42 4.54
CA MET A 37 18.11 -11.98 5.12
C MET A 37 18.08 -11.91 6.64
N GLN A 38 17.71 -10.77 7.22
CA GLN A 38 17.60 -10.58 8.68
C GLN A 38 16.59 -11.54 9.32
N ASN A 39 15.54 -11.90 8.57
CA ASN A 39 14.49 -12.81 9.03
C ASN A 39 14.70 -14.27 8.60
N ASN A 40 15.85 -14.62 8.00
CA ASN A 40 16.19 -15.97 7.54
C ASN A 40 15.09 -16.64 6.69
N VAL A 41 14.36 -15.87 5.88
CA VAL A 41 13.32 -16.42 5.00
C VAL A 41 14.01 -17.31 3.96
N ARG A 42 13.47 -18.50 3.64
CA ARG A 42 14.13 -19.42 2.70
C ARG A 42 13.58 -19.25 1.30
N ILE A 43 14.33 -18.61 0.41
CA ILE A 43 13.96 -18.40 -1.00
C ILE A 43 15.07 -18.90 -1.91
N LYS A 44 14.72 -19.75 -2.88
CA LYS A 44 15.68 -20.27 -3.88
C LYS A 44 15.97 -19.26 -4.98
N GLU A 45 14.94 -18.58 -5.47
CA GLU A 45 15.04 -17.63 -6.58
C GLU A 45 14.13 -16.41 -6.39
N ILE A 46 14.67 -15.22 -6.66
CA ILE A 46 13.94 -13.96 -6.74
C ILE A 46 14.06 -13.41 -8.17
N VAL A 47 12.92 -13.15 -8.80
CA VAL A 47 12.86 -12.57 -10.16
C VAL A 47 12.37 -11.12 -10.08
N LEU A 48 13.26 -10.18 -10.41
CA LEU A 48 12.98 -8.76 -10.45
C LEU A 48 12.44 -8.38 -11.84
N VAL A 49 11.20 -7.87 -11.88
CA VAL A 49 10.54 -7.49 -13.13
C VAL A 49 10.40 -5.97 -13.21
N GLY A 50 10.94 -5.37 -14.27
CA GLY A 50 10.91 -3.92 -14.44
C GLY A 50 10.91 -3.49 -15.91
N LYS A 51 10.26 -2.36 -16.22
CA LYS A 51 10.15 -1.86 -17.60
C LYS A 51 11.41 -1.18 -18.11
N ASN A 52 12.13 -0.47 -17.24
CA ASN A 52 13.38 0.21 -17.58
C ASN A 52 14.55 -0.74 -17.33
N SER A 53 15.16 -1.24 -18.41
CA SER A 53 16.24 -2.23 -18.36
C SER A 53 17.51 -1.69 -17.69
N GLU A 54 17.89 -0.43 -17.94
CA GLU A 54 19.08 0.18 -17.33
C GLU A 54 18.91 0.28 -15.81
N LYS A 55 17.80 0.87 -15.36
CA LYS A 55 17.50 1.01 -13.93
C LYS A 55 17.37 -0.36 -13.25
N LEU A 56 16.73 -1.32 -13.90
CA LEU A 56 16.60 -2.69 -13.41
C LEU A 56 17.99 -3.32 -13.23
N ASN A 57 18.85 -3.22 -14.23
CA ASN A 57 20.19 -3.79 -14.19
C ASN A 57 21.06 -3.22 -13.06
N ILE A 58 21.00 -1.90 -12.83
CA ILE A 58 21.71 -1.24 -11.73
C ILE A 58 21.26 -1.82 -10.38
N VAL A 59 19.94 -1.88 -10.16
CA VAL A 59 19.36 -2.39 -8.90
C VAL A 59 19.68 -3.87 -8.71
N THR A 60 19.50 -4.70 -9.73
CA THR A 60 19.79 -6.14 -9.69
C THR A 60 21.26 -6.40 -9.41
N SER A 61 22.16 -5.66 -10.06
CA SER A 61 23.61 -5.82 -9.87
C SER A 61 24.01 -5.47 -8.44
N PHE A 62 23.44 -4.40 -7.86
CA PHE A 62 23.67 -4.07 -6.45
C PHE A 62 23.09 -5.13 -5.50
N CYS A 63 21.90 -5.64 -5.78
CA CYS A 63 21.28 -6.71 -5.01
C CYS A 63 22.11 -7.99 -4.98
N LYS A 64 22.68 -8.40 -6.14
CA LYS A 64 23.58 -9.56 -6.23
C LYS A 64 24.81 -9.37 -5.36
N ARG A 65 25.49 -8.22 -5.47
CA ARG A 65 26.65 -7.90 -4.62
C ARG A 65 26.32 -7.98 -3.13
N MET A 66 25.17 -7.44 -2.73
CA MET A 66 24.74 -7.45 -1.32
C MET A 66 24.52 -8.89 -0.80
N VAL A 67 23.88 -9.74 -1.61
CA VAL A 67 23.64 -11.15 -1.28
C VAL A 67 24.94 -11.96 -1.24
N ASP A 68 25.82 -11.77 -2.22
CA ASP A 68 27.11 -12.46 -2.31
C ASP A 68 28.01 -12.10 -1.13
N ASN A 69 28.03 -10.81 -0.73
CA ASN A 69 28.82 -10.32 0.41
C ASN A 69 28.38 -10.94 1.75
N ILE A 70 27.09 -11.27 1.89
CA ILE A 70 26.53 -11.90 3.11
C ILE A 70 26.59 -13.44 3.02
N GLY A 71 26.69 -14.01 1.82
CA GLY A 71 26.63 -15.45 1.59
C GLY A 71 25.21 -16.02 1.71
N TYR A 72 24.18 -15.21 1.44
CA TYR A 72 22.79 -15.65 1.51
C TYR A 72 22.43 -16.47 0.25
N PRO A 73 21.96 -17.73 0.36
CA PRO A 73 21.88 -18.65 -0.77
C PRO A 73 20.60 -18.45 -1.62
N VAL A 74 20.49 -17.30 -2.29
CA VAL A 74 19.37 -16.97 -3.20
C VAL A 74 19.88 -16.60 -4.59
N GLN A 75 19.20 -17.08 -5.63
CA GLN A 75 19.47 -16.66 -7.00
C GLN A 75 18.64 -15.42 -7.36
N ILE A 76 19.31 -14.33 -7.74
CA ILE A 76 18.62 -13.11 -8.22
C ILE A 76 18.67 -13.06 -9.76
N LYS A 77 17.49 -12.99 -10.38
CA LYS A 77 17.32 -12.80 -11.82
C LYS A 77 16.54 -11.52 -12.11
N GLU A 78 16.68 -11.03 -13.33
CA GLU A 78 15.91 -9.88 -13.81
C GLU A 78 15.29 -10.17 -15.17
N THR A 79 14.16 -9.53 -15.45
CA THR A 79 13.52 -9.57 -16.77
C THR A 79 12.65 -8.34 -17.00
N THR A 80 12.46 -7.97 -18.27
CA THR A 80 11.51 -6.94 -18.69
C THR A 80 10.16 -7.53 -19.13
N SER A 81 10.04 -8.86 -19.27
CA SER A 81 8.80 -9.55 -19.60
C SER A 81 8.02 -9.89 -18.33
N ILE A 82 6.74 -9.49 -18.30
CA ILE A 82 5.82 -9.83 -17.21
C ILE A 82 5.56 -11.34 -17.21
N GLU A 83 5.35 -11.93 -18.37
CA GLU A 83 5.06 -13.35 -18.59
C GLU A 83 6.17 -14.24 -18.03
N ASN A 84 7.42 -13.98 -18.44
CA ASN A 84 8.59 -14.70 -17.92
C ASN A 84 8.81 -14.48 -16.42
N GLY A 85 8.43 -13.31 -15.93
CA GLY A 85 8.55 -12.95 -14.52
C GLY A 85 7.57 -13.71 -13.63
N ILE A 86 6.32 -13.85 -14.04
CA ILE A 86 5.24 -14.44 -13.21
C ILE A 86 5.15 -15.97 -13.33
N GLU A 87 5.68 -16.56 -14.40
CA GLU A 87 5.68 -18.01 -14.58
C GLU A 87 6.37 -18.72 -13.41
N GLY A 88 5.73 -19.75 -12.84
CA GLY A 88 6.26 -20.55 -11.73
C GLY A 88 6.45 -19.82 -10.39
N ALA A 89 6.07 -18.54 -10.28
CA ALA A 89 6.13 -17.80 -9.03
C ALA A 89 5.11 -18.31 -8.02
N GLN A 90 5.52 -18.56 -6.78
CA GLN A 90 4.57 -18.89 -5.70
C GLN A 90 3.99 -17.63 -5.07
N ILE A 91 4.81 -16.59 -4.99
CA ILE A 91 4.45 -15.27 -4.49
C ILE A 91 4.85 -14.25 -5.54
N ILE A 92 3.92 -13.35 -5.86
CA ILE A 92 4.17 -12.18 -6.69
C ILE A 92 3.97 -10.95 -5.78
N LEU A 93 5.03 -10.21 -5.52
CA LEU A 93 4.98 -8.93 -4.83
C LEU A 93 4.86 -7.81 -5.86
N SER A 94 3.78 -7.04 -5.82
CA SER A 94 3.58 -5.88 -6.70
C SER A 94 3.70 -4.58 -5.93
N HIS A 95 4.60 -3.72 -6.39
CA HIS A 95 4.77 -2.36 -5.89
C HIS A 95 5.17 -1.41 -7.03
N ILE A 96 4.66 -1.69 -8.23
CA ILE A 96 4.86 -0.86 -9.41
C ILE A 96 4.31 0.55 -9.18
N ARG A 97 4.94 1.53 -9.82
CA ARG A 97 4.45 2.91 -9.93
C ARG A 97 4.32 3.26 -11.39
N VAL A 98 3.11 3.19 -11.92
CA VAL A 98 2.85 3.51 -13.32
C VAL A 98 3.11 5.01 -13.55
N GLY A 99 3.90 5.33 -14.58
CA GLY A 99 4.33 6.70 -14.85
C GLY A 99 5.44 7.25 -13.92
N GLY A 100 5.93 6.45 -12.96
CA GLY A 100 7.03 6.83 -12.07
C GLY A 100 6.69 8.04 -11.17
N PHE A 101 7.74 8.71 -10.67
CA PHE A 101 7.55 9.89 -9.82
C PHE A 101 6.99 11.10 -10.57
N LEU A 102 7.21 11.21 -11.89
CA LEU A 102 6.64 12.31 -12.68
C LEU A 102 5.10 12.27 -12.71
N ALA A 103 4.51 11.08 -12.85
CA ALA A 103 3.06 10.92 -12.70
C ALA A 103 2.60 11.24 -11.27
N ARG A 104 3.39 10.85 -10.26
CA ARG A 104 3.09 11.19 -8.85
C ARG A 104 3.10 12.69 -8.58
N ILE A 105 4.10 13.40 -9.09
CA ILE A 105 4.16 14.85 -9.00
C ILE A 105 2.92 15.46 -9.64
N ASP A 106 2.50 14.98 -10.81
CA ASP A 106 1.30 15.48 -11.48
C ASP A 106 0.03 15.26 -10.64
N TYR A 107 -0.21 14.06 -10.11
CA TYR A 107 -1.43 13.82 -9.32
C TYR A 107 -1.41 14.39 -7.90
N GLU A 108 -0.23 14.74 -7.35
CA GLU A 108 -0.14 15.50 -6.10
C GLU A 108 -0.33 17.02 -6.33
N LYS A 109 0.18 17.57 -7.45
CA LYS A 109 0.17 19.02 -7.71
C LYS A 109 -1.05 19.51 -8.49
N ARG A 110 -1.44 18.81 -9.56
CA ARG A 110 -2.50 19.28 -10.46
C ARG A 110 -3.83 19.55 -9.75
N PRO A 111 -4.35 18.67 -8.86
CA PRO A 111 -5.62 18.94 -8.17
C PRO A 111 -5.65 20.26 -7.41
N VAL A 112 -4.51 20.66 -6.84
CA VAL A 112 -4.39 21.86 -6.01
C VAL A 112 -4.68 23.13 -6.81
N ASN A 113 -4.41 23.13 -8.13
CA ASN A 113 -4.72 24.24 -9.04
C ASN A 113 -6.23 24.47 -9.24
N TYR A 114 -7.07 23.49 -8.86
CA TYR A 114 -8.54 23.54 -8.98
C TYR A 114 -9.21 23.55 -7.61
N ASP A 115 -8.47 23.86 -6.54
CA ASP A 115 -8.94 23.79 -5.17
C ASP A 115 -9.41 22.39 -4.76
N LEU A 116 -8.75 21.36 -5.29
CA LEU A 116 -8.98 19.95 -4.95
C LEU A 116 -7.75 19.36 -4.27
N ILE A 117 -7.97 18.36 -3.42
CA ILE A 117 -6.89 17.67 -2.71
C ILE A 117 -6.14 16.73 -3.66
N GLY A 118 -4.82 16.86 -3.71
CA GLY A 118 -3.91 15.95 -4.42
C GLY A 118 -3.16 15.04 -3.45
N ASP A 119 -3.42 13.74 -3.49
CA ASP A 119 -2.66 12.72 -2.77
C ASP A 119 -2.60 11.43 -3.60
N GLU A 120 -1.62 10.57 -3.34
CA GLU A 120 -1.46 9.29 -4.02
C GLU A 120 -2.64 8.32 -3.81
N SER A 121 -3.33 8.43 -2.66
CA SER A 121 -4.28 7.39 -2.21
C SER A 121 -5.70 7.88 -1.97
N PHE A 122 -5.94 9.18 -1.84
CA PHE A 122 -7.29 9.76 -1.71
C PHE A 122 -7.49 11.03 -2.55
N GLY A 123 -8.75 11.44 -2.66
CA GLY A 123 -9.16 12.63 -3.40
C GLY A 123 -8.88 12.61 -4.89
N ALA A 124 -8.85 13.80 -5.49
CA ALA A 124 -8.67 13.96 -6.93
C ALA A 124 -7.30 13.47 -7.41
N GLY A 125 -6.28 13.46 -6.55
CA GLY A 125 -4.98 12.83 -6.87
C GLY A 125 -5.08 11.31 -7.03
N SER A 126 -5.78 10.62 -6.14
CA SER A 126 -5.99 9.17 -6.24
C SER A 126 -6.79 8.80 -7.47
N PHE A 127 -7.78 9.62 -7.83
CA PHE A 127 -8.50 9.49 -9.09
C PHE A 127 -7.55 9.50 -10.29
N LEU A 128 -6.63 10.45 -10.39
CA LEU A 128 -5.64 10.47 -11.46
C LEU A 128 -4.71 9.26 -11.40
N ASN A 129 -4.22 8.89 -10.21
CA ASN A 129 -3.38 7.69 -10.03
C ASN A 129 -4.10 6.43 -10.53
N ALA A 130 -5.40 6.28 -10.27
CA ALA A 130 -6.21 5.18 -10.77
C ALA A 130 -6.23 5.13 -12.31
N PHE A 131 -6.37 6.28 -12.98
CA PHE A 131 -6.32 6.38 -14.45
C PHE A 131 -4.98 5.95 -15.05
N TYR A 132 -3.88 6.15 -14.34
CA TYR A 132 -2.58 5.60 -14.72
C TYR A 132 -2.49 4.09 -14.46
N THR A 133 -2.91 3.68 -13.27
CA THR A 133 -2.53 2.39 -12.70
C THR A 133 -3.48 1.26 -13.10
N ILE A 134 -4.80 1.48 -13.09
CA ILE A 134 -5.81 0.44 -13.32
C ILE A 134 -5.66 -0.23 -14.68
N PRO A 135 -5.44 0.48 -15.81
CA PRO A 135 -5.27 -0.19 -17.11
C PRO A 135 -4.10 -1.18 -17.12
N VAL A 136 -2.96 -0.79 -16.52
CA VAL A 136 -1.75 -1.61 -16.45
C VAL A 136 -1.93 -2.79 -15.49
N MET A 137 -2.50 -2.56 -14.31
CA MET A 137 -2.75 -3.62 -13.34
C MET A 137 -3.79 -4.62 -13.85
N LEU A 138 -4.81 -4.17 -14.60
CA LEU A 138 -5.78 -5.07 -15.23
C LEU A 138 -5.12 -5.97 -16.28
N GLU A 139 -4.21 -5.43 -17.11
CA GLU A 139 -3.46 -6.23 -18.07
C GLU A 139 -2.57 -7.26 -17.37
N ILE A 140 -1.81 -6.85 -16.35
CA ILE A 140 -0.96 -7.75 -15.56
C ILE A 140 -1.81 -8.82 -14.87
N GLY A 141 -2.93 -8.42 -14.27
CA GLY A 141 -3.84 -9.35 -13.59
C GLY A 141 -4.38 -10.43 -14.53
N LYS A 142 -4.76 -10.06 -15.77
CA LYS A 142 -5.21 -11.02 -16.78
C LYS A 142 -4.10 -12.01 -17.16
N LYS A 143 -2.85 -11.54 -17.27
CA LYS A 143 -1.68 -12.40 -17.50
C LYS A 143 -1.41 -13.35 -16.34
N ILE A 144 -1.52 -12.88 -15.10
CA ILE A 144 -1.40 -13.75 -13.91
C ILE A 144 -2.51 -14.80 -13.93
N SER A 145 -3.75 -14.41 -14.21
CA SER A 145 -4.88 -15.34 -14.25
C SER A 145 -4.72 -16.41 -15.32
N SER A 146 -4.08 -16.11 -16.46
CA SER A 146 -3.89 -17.07 -17.54
C SER A 146 -2.64 -17.94 -17.37
N ILE A 147 -1.53 -17.37 -16.90
CA ILE A 147 -0.22 -18.05 -16.84
C ILE A 147 0.00 -18.74 -15.50
N ASN A 148 -0.40 -18.11 -14.39
CA ASN A 148 -0.12 -18.60 -13.04
C ASN A 148 -1.26 -18.26 -12.06
N PRO A 149 -2.45 -18.86 -12.25
CA PRO A 149 -3.64 -18.54 -11.45
C PRO A 149 -3.52 -18.90 -9.96
N THR A 150 -2.54 -19.74 -9.60
CA THR A 150 -2.32 -20.20 -8.22
C THR A 150 -1.37 -19.31 -7.43
N ALA A 151 -0.71 -18.33 -8.05
CA ALA A 151 0.20 -17.44 -7.36
C ALA A 151 -0.51 -16.54 -6.35
N HIS A 152 0.10 -16.34 -5.18
CA HIS A 152 -0.34 -15.32 -4.23
C HIS A 152 0.20 -13.96 -4.66
N LEU A 153 -0.69 -13.06 -5.10
CA LEU A 153 -0.35 -11.68 -5.41
C LEU A 153 -0.48 -10.81 -4.15
N ILE A 154 0.65 -10.35 -3.63
CA ILE A 154 0.72 -9.35 -2.55
C ILE A 154 0.90 -7.98 -3.20
N ASN A 155 -0.10 -7.11 -3.09
CA ASN A 155 -0.12 -5.81 -3.76
C ASN A 155 0.08 -4.64 -2.79
N MET A 156 1.04 -3.79 -3.10
CA MET A 156 1.31 -2.48 -2.50
C MET A 156 1.14 -1.33 -3.50
N THR A 157 0.83 -1.64 -4.77
CA THR A 157 0.63 -0.60 -5.78
C THR A 157 -0.62 0.20 -5.48
N ASN A 158 -0.46 1.53 -5.44
CA ASN A 158 -1.53 2.46 -5.21
C ASN A 158 -2.27 2.89 -6.48
N PRO A 159 -3.58 3.18 -6.39
CA PRO A 159 -4.38 3.18 -5.16
C PRO A 159 -4.91 1.77 -4.82
N MET A 160 -4.43 1.21 -3.70
CA MET A 160 -4.44 -0.24 -3.48
C MET A 160 -5.85 -0.84 -3.42
N GLY A 161 -6.80 -0.17 -2.76
CA GLY A 161 -8.20 -0.63 -2.69
C GLY A 161 -8.83 -0.82 -4.08
N LEU A 162 -8.64 0.16 -4.97
CA LEU A 162 -9.13 0.08 -6.35
C LEU A 162 -8.39 -0.98 -7.17
N VAL A 163 -7.09 -1.15 -6.93
CA VAL A 163 -6.27 -2.16 -7.61
C VAL A 163 -6.71 -3.57 -7.21
N VAL A 164 -6.87 -3.87 -5.93
CA VAL A 164 -7.36 -5.18 -5.45
C VAL A 164 -8.74 -5.48 -6.03
N GLU A 165 -9.64 -4.50 -6.00
CA GLU A 165 -10.98 -4.64 -6.55
C GLU A 165 -10.96 -4.86 -8.07
N THR A 166 -10.13 -4.13 -8.80
CA THR A 166 -9.94 -4.33 -10.26
C THR A 166 -9.44 -5.74 -10.57
N LEU A 167 -8.41 -6.20 -9.86
CA LEU A 167 -7.76 -7.49 -10.09
C LEU A 167 -8.70 -8.67 -9.81
N THR A 168 -9.56 -8.53 -8.82
CA THR A 168 -10.47 -9.59 -8.40
C THR A 168 -11.72 -9.61 -9.27
N ARG A 169 -12.37 -8.46 -9.49
CA ARG A 169 -13.62 -8.35 -10.30
C ARG A 169 -13.38 -8.52 -11.79
N PHE A 170 -12.34 -7.89 -12.34
CA PHE A 170 -12.16 -7.76 -13.80
C PHE A 170 -10.99 -8.56 -14.36
N ALA A 171 -10.03 -8.97 -13.52
CA ALA A 171 -8.91 -9.82 -13.93
C ALA A 171 -9.06 -11.29 -13.53
N GLY A 172 -10.03 -11.62 -12.67
CA GLY A 172 -10.35 -13.01 -12.27
C GLY A 172 -9.38 -13.62 -11.27
N LEU A 173 -8.58 -12.81 -10.56
CA LEU A 173 -7.63 -13.33 -9.58
C LEU A 173 -8.31 -13.71 -8.26
N ASN A 174 -8.01 -14.93 -7.79
CA ASN A 174 -8.56 -15.48 -6.54
C ASN A 174 -7.66 -15.25 -5.31
N HIS A 175 -6.36 -15.03 -5.52
CA HIS A 175 -5.36 -14.95 -4.45
C HIS A 175 -4.66 -13.58 -4.46
N VAL A 176 -5.43 -12.52 -4.21
CA VAL A 176 -4.92 -11.15 -4.11
C VAL A 176 -5.04 -10.66 -2.68
N ILE A 177 -3.95 -10.15 -2.13
CA ILE A 177 -3.89 -9.53 -0.81
C ILE A 177 -3.27 -8.15 -0.98
N GLY A 178 -4.05 -7.12 -0.67
CA GLY A 178 -3.54 -5.77 -0.57
C GLY A 178 -3.03 -5.48 0.83
N ILE A 179 -1.93 -4.74 0.95
CA ILE A 179 -1.32 -4.44 2.26
C ILE A 179 -0.85 -3.00 2.38
N CYS A 180 -0.79 -2.51 3.62
CA CYS A 180 -0.42 -1.14 3.95
C CYS A 180 0.21 -1.03 5.34
N GLU A 181 1.26 -0.22 5.44
CA GLU A 181 2.02 0.14 6.64
C GLU A 181 1.21 0.83 7.75
N THR A 182 0.05 1.41 7.42
CA THR A 182 -0.67 2.31 8.31
C THR A 182 -1.06 1.65 9.63
N SER A 183 -1.66 0.46 9.59
CA SER A 183 -2.12 -0.24 10.79
C SER A 183 -0.96 -0.70 11.68
N THR A 184 0.12 -1.21 11.09
CA THR A 184 1.33 -1.60 11.83
C THR A 184 2.04 -0.39 12.42
N SER A 185 2.07 0.74 11.71
CA SER A 185 2.64 1.99 12.23
C SER A 185 1.92 2.45 13.51
N TYR A 186 0.58 2.39 13.54
CA TYR A 186 -0.18 2.70 14.75
C TYR A 186 0.14 1.72 15.88
N LYS A 187 0.22 0.41 15.58
CA LYS A 187 0.58 -0.63 16.54
C LYS A 187 1.94 -0.37 17.19
N ARG A 188 2.92 0.04 16.39
CA ARG A 188 4.27 0.40 16.84
C ARG A 188 4.25 1.63 17.74
N ILE A 189 3.50 2.68 17.37
CA ILE A 189 3.35 3.88 18.20
C ILE A 189 2.74 3.51 19.56
N ILE A 190 1.66 2.71 19.58
CA ILE A 190 1.02 2.25 20.82
C ILE A 190 2.00 1.39 21.65
N SER A 191 2.72 0.47 21.02
CA SER A 191 3.77 -0.35 21.64
C SER A 191 4.83 0.51 22.35
N GLN A 192 5.33 1.54 21.67
CA GLN A 192 6.32 2.48 22.23
C GLN A 192 5.74 3.30 23.37
N LEU A 193 4.52 3.80 23.23
CA LEU A 193 3.85 4.58 24.27
C LEU A 193 3.69 3.76 25.55
N PHE A 194 3.22 2.52 25.44
CA PHE A 194 2.97 1.68 26.61
C PHE A 194 4.20 0.90 27.08
N ASN A 195 5.32 0.95 26.33
CA ASN A 195 6.51 0.13 26.54
C ASN A 195 6.16 -1.38 26.59
N ILE A 196 5.34 -1.83 25.63
CA ILE A 196 4.82 -3.20 25.55
C ILE A 196 5.11 -3.77 24.16
N SER A 197 5.46 -5.06 24.10
CA SER A 197 5.65 -5.74 22.82
C SER A 197 4.39 -5.78 21.96
N GLU A 198 4.52 -5.47 20.67
CA GLU A 198 3.45 -5.49 19.68
C GLU A 198 2.66 -6.82 19.65
N LYS A 199 3.28 -7.95 20.01
CA LYS A 199 2.60 -9.25 20.06
C LYS A 199 1.41 -9.31 21.03
N HIS A 200 1.38 -8.43 22.04
CA HIS A 200 0.31 -8.35 23.02
C HIS A 200 -0.79 -7.36 22.65
N ILE A 201 -0.58 -6.59 21.58
CA ILE A 201 -1.49 -5.56 21.11
C ILE A 201 -2.31 -6.13 19.96
N ARG A 202 -3.63 -5.98 20.06
CA ARG A 202 -4.56 -6.22 18.95
C ARG A 202 -5.30 -4.93 18.65
N ILE A 203 -5.38 -4.58 17.37
CA ILE A 203 -6.03 -3.36 16.89
C ILE A 203 -7.33 -3.76 16.21
N GLN A 204 -8.44 -3.21 16.69
CA GLN A 204 -9.71 -3.29 15.98
C GLN A 204 -9.78 -2.15 14.98
N TYR A 205 -9.24 -2.40 13.78
CA TYR A 205 -9.30 -1.49 12.65
C TYR A 205 -10.51 -1.81 11.76
N ILE A 206 -11.15 -0.78 11.23
CA ILE A 206 -12.19 -0.94 10.23
C ILE A 206 -12.23 0.22 9.25
N GLY A 207 -12.50 -0.09 7.99
CA GLY A 207 -12.78 0.90 6.96
C GLY A 207 -12.48 0.39 5.55
N LEU A 208 -12.27 1.35 4.66
CA LEU A 208 -11.68 1.12 3.36
C LEU A 208 -10.18 1.35 3.43
N TYR A 209 -9.48 0.96 2.36
CA TYR A 209 -8.07 1.29 2.22
C TYR A 209 -7.81 2.79 2.47
N HIS A 210 -6.92 3.07 3.42
CA HIS A 210 -6.53 4.43 3.87
C HIS A 210 -7.65 5.30 4.46
N LEU A 211 -8.93 4.94 4.32
CA LEU A 211 -10.07 5.64 4.89
C LEU A 211 -10.78 4.73 5.90
N GLY A 212 -10.31 4.78 7.14
CA GLY A 212 -10.80 3.95 8.22
C GLY A 212 -10.46 4.52 9.59
N ALA A 213 -10.66 3.73 10.62
CA ALA A 213 -10.38 4.10 12.00
C ALA A 213 -9.99 2.87 12.82
N ILE A 214 -9.20 3.13 13.86
CA ILE A 214 -9.05 2.19 14.96
C ILE A 214 -10.16 2.51 15.97
N CYS A 215 -11.07 1.56 16.13
CA CYS A 215 -12.23 1.68 17.03
C CYS A 215 -11.91 1.25 18.45
N ASP A 216 -10.98 0.31 18.61
CA ASP A 216 -10.54 -0.18 19.91
C ASP A 216 -9.13 -0.77 19.80
N VAL A 217 -8.43 -0.81 20.92
CA VAL A 217 -7.11 -1.42 21.07
C VAL A 217 -7.15 -2.31 22.29
N TYR A 218 -6.78 -3.57 22.11
CA TYR A 218 -6.78 -4.57 23.17
C TYR A 218 -5.35 -4.93 23.55
N LEU A 219 -5.10 -4.93 24.86
CA LEU A 219 -3.88 -5.46 25.46
C LEU A 219 -4.22 -6.73 26.23
N ASN A 220 -3.69 -7.88 25.77
CA ASN A 220 -3.98 -9.19 26.35
C ASN A 220 -5.50 -9.45 26.53
N GLY A 221 -6.31 -9.00 25.58
CA GLY A 221 -7.77 -9.16 25.58
C GLY A 221 -8.57 -8.09 26.34
N LYS A 222 -7.91 -7.18 27.07
CA LYS A 222 -8.58 -6.03 27.72
C LYS A 222 -8.50 -4.80 26.82
N SER A 223 -9.63 -4.13 26.57
CA SER A 223 -9.63 -2.83 25.89
C SER A 223 -8.82 -1.81 26.72
N ILE A 224 -7.95 -1.08 26.04
CA ILE A 224 -7.15 0.03 26.57
C ILE A 224 -7.46 1.34 25.84
N MET A 225 -8.57 1.43 25.11
CA MET A 225 -8.86 2.60 24.26
C MET A 225 -8.91 3.90 25.07
N ILE A 226 -9.57 3.91 26.23
CA ILE A 226 -9.66 5.08 27.11
C ILE A 226 -8.26 5.48 27.60
N GLU A 227 -7.50 4.51 28.13
CA GLU A 227 -6.13 4.71 28.61
C GLU A 227 -5.19 5.22 27.50
N LEU A 228 -5.38 4.75 26.28
CA LEU A 228 -4.65 5.18 25.09
C LEU A 228 -5.00 6.62 24.71
N ILE A 229 -6.29 6.98 24.64
CA ILE A 229 -6.72 8.35 24.35
C ILE A 229 -6.11 9.32 25.37
N ASP A 230 -6.24 9.04 26.67
CA ASP A 230 -5.67 9.86 27.74
C ASP A 230 -4.15 10.06 27.60
N LYS A 231 -3.44 9.01 27.16
CA LYS A 231 -1.99 9.06 26.97
C LYS A 231 -1.59 9.85 25.72
N LEU A 232 -2.30 9.64 24.62
CA LEU A 232 -2.12 10.42 23.38
C LEU A 232 -2.38 11.91 23.60
N GLU A 233 -3.36 12.24 24.44
CA GLU A 233 -3.65 13.60 24.84
C GLU A 233 -2.52 14.24 25.68
N LYS A 234 -1.83 13.47 26.51
CA LYS A 234 -0.72 14.00 27.33
C LYS A 234 0.56 14.19 26.53
N GLU A 235 0.91 13.26 25.65
CA GLU A 235 2.21 13.23 24.97
C GLU A 235 2.30 14.11 23.70
N ASN A 236 1.18 14.69 23.24
CA ASN A 236 1.12 15.61 22.09
C ASN A 236 1.81 15.09 20.82
N ILE A 237 1.49 13.86 20.43
CA ILE A 237 2.08 13.21 19.26
C ILE A 237 1.48 13.83 17.98
N PRO A 238 2.29 14.40 17.06
CA PRO A 238 1.80 15.16 15.90
C PRO A 238 0.86 14.41 14.95
N LEU A 239 0.92 13.07 14.93
CA LEU A 239 0.06 12.23 14.10
C LEU A 239 -1.41 12.27 14.55
N PHE A 240 -1.66 12.54 15.82
CA PHE A 240 -2.98 12.42 16.44
C PHE A 240 -3.56 13.79 16.75
N ASN A 241 -4.75 14.04 16.21
CA ASN A 241 -5.53 15.22 16.59
C ASN A 241 -6.39 14.85 17.81
N LYS A 242 -6.04 15.43 18.98
CA LYS A 242 -6.67 15.13 20.27
C LYS A 242 -8.16 15.41 20.26
N GLU A 243 -8.57 16.58 19.76
CA GLU A 243 -9.97 17.01 19.71
C GLU A 243 -10.82 16.07 18.85
N LEU A 244 -10.31 15.63 17.70
CA LEU A 244 -11.00 14.63 16.88
C LEU A 244 -11.12 13.29 17.62
N ILE A 245 -10.04 12.83 18.25
CA ILE A 245 -10.04 11.55 18.95
C ILE A 245 -11.03 11.54 20.11
N SER A 246 -11.05 12.60 20.94
CA SER A 246 -11.98 12.70 22.07
C SER A 246 -13.42 12.93 21.63
N THR A 247 -13.65 13.65 20.52
CA THR A 247 -15.00 13.86 19.97
C THR A 247 -15.61 12.57 19.45
N PHE A 248 -14.84 11.75 18.74
CA PHE A 248 -15.35 10.55 18.08
C PHE A 248 -15.06 9.24 18.83
N ASN A 249 -14.27 9.27 19.90
CA ASN A 249 -13.78 8.10 20.64
C ASN A 249 -13.14 7.03 19.73
N ILE A 250 -12.45 7.48 18.68
CA ILE A 250 -11.74 6.64 17.72
C ILE A 250 -10.39 7.27 17.34
N ILE A 251 -9.47 6.46 16.84
CA ILE A 251 -8.24 6.98 16.24
C ILE A 251 -8.39 6.95 14.71
N PRO A 252 -8.55 8.11 14.05
CA PRO A 252 -8.77 8.15 12.60
C PRO A 252 -7.51 7.77 11.83
N SER A 253 -7.68 7.07 10.71
CA SER A 253 -6.60 6.91 9.72
C SER A 253 -6.14 8.27 9.19
N ARG A 254 -4.98 8.32 8.51
CA ARG A 254 -4.50 9.53 7.85
C ARG A 254 -5.56 10.16 6.93
N ALA A 255 -6.20 9.38 6.06
CA ALA A 255 -7.18 9.95 5.13
C ALA A 255 -8.45 10.41 5.85
N LEU A 256 -8.89 9.71 6.91
CA LEU A 256 -10.04 10.14 7.69
C LEU A 256 -9.75 11.46 8.44
N ASN A 257 -8.57 11.59 9.05
CA ASN A 257 -8.11 12.83 9.68
C ASN A 257 -8.08 13.99 8.66
N ILE A 258 -7.54 13.73 7.46
CA ILE A 258 -7.52 14.73 6.37
C ILE A 258 -8.94 15.06 5.91
N PHE A 259 -9.84 14.09 5.78
CA PHE A 259 -11.23 14.35 5.38
C PHE A 259 -11.92 15.29 6.38
N LEU A 260 -11.77 15.02 7.68
CA LEU A 260 -12.33 15.83 8.76
C LEU A 260 -11.75 17.25 8.81
N ARG A 261 -10.56 17.47 8.24
CA ARG A 261 -9.84 18.75 8.22
C ARG A 261 -9.47 19.22 6.81
N LYS A 262 -10.29 18.84 5.82
CA LYS A 262 -9.93 18.94 4.40
C LYS A 262 -9.63 20.36 3.94
N SER A 263 -10.34 21.35 4.49
CA SER A 263 -10.11 22.77 4.21
C SER A 263 -8.72 23.23 4.62
N ASP A 264 -8.26 22.81 5.80
CA ASP A 264 -6.95 23.21 6.33
C ASP A 264 -5.84 22.47 5.60
N TYR A 265 -6.03 21.18 5.34
CA TYR A 265 -5.10 20.39 4.55
C TYR A 265 -4.90 20.97 3.14
N LEU A 266 -5.98 21.40 2.47
CA LEU A 266 -5.89 22.05 1.16
C LEU A 266 -5.15 23.40 1.24
N LYS A 267 -5.43 24.23 2.27
CA LYS A 267 -4.69 25.47 2.51
C LYS A 267 -3.20 25.21 2.71
N GLU A 268 -2.83 24.17 3.44
CA GLU A 268 -1.45 23.76 3.63
C GLU A 268 -0.82 23.29 2.31
N GLN A 269 -1.51 22.44 1.54
CA GLN A 269 -1.03 22.00 0.22
C GLN A 269 -0.75 23.17 -0.73
N LYS A 270 -1.63 24.19 -0.75
CA LYS A 270 -1.44 25.41 -1.55
C LYS A 270 -0.21 26.23 -1.14
N LYS A 271 0.20 26.16 0.13
CA LYS A 271 1.38 26.88 0.65
C LYS A 271 2.69 26.12 0.43
N LYS A 272 2.65 24.85 0.00
CA LYS A 272 3.87 24.05 -0.20
C LYS A 272 4.66 24.58 -1.39
N SER A 273 5.92 24.92 -1.14
CA SER A 273 6.89 25.21 -2.20
C SER A 273 7.33 23.96 -2.95
N GLN A 274 7.31 22.80 -2.28
CA GLN A 274 7.75 21.52 -2.82
C GLN A 274 6.91 20.37 -2.28
N PHE A 275 6.55 19.43 -3.16
CA PHE A 275 5.82 18.22 -2.79
C PHE A 275 6.79 17.08 -2.44
N ARG A 276 6.32 16.14 -1.61
CA ARG A 276 7.13 14.99 -1.18
C ARG A 276 7.60 14.16 -2.37
N SER A 277 6.78 14.05 -3.42
CA SER A 277 7.15 13.34 -4.64
C SER A 277 8.34 13.95 -5.37
N GLU A 278 8.54 15.27 -5.29
CA GLU A 278 9.65 15.98 -5.94
C GLU A 278 10.97 15.64 -5.21
N LEU A 279 10.97 15.72 -3.87
CA LEU A 279 12.10 15.29 -3.04
C LEU A 279 12.48 13.83 -3.32
N LEU A 280 11.49 12.92 -3.35
CA LEU A 280 11.75 11.51 -3.59
C LEU A 280 12.28 11.24 -5.01
N TYR A 281 11.86 12.04 -6.00
CA TYR A 281 12.38 11.95 -7.36
C TYR A 281 13.87 12.33 -7.42
N GLU A 282 14.28 13.39 -6.73
CA GLU A 282 15.68 13.80 -6.63
C GLU A 282 16.54 12.73 -5.91
N HIS A 283 16.01 12.13 -4.84
CA HIS A 283 16.73 11.11 -4.08
C HIS A 283 16.96 9.83 -4.89
N GLU A 284 16.02 9.47 -5.78
CA GLU A 284 16.14 8.27 -6.61
C GLU A 284 17.40 8.30 -7.49
N SER A 285 17.67 9.42 -8.15
CA SER A 285 18.87 9.58 -8.99
C SER A 285 20.16 9.48 -8.18
N LYS A 286 20.18 10.06 -6.96
CA LYS A 286 21.32 9.96 -6.05
C LYS A 286 21.57 8.51 -5.63
N ILE A 287 20.53 7.78 -5.23
CA ILE A 287 20.63 6.37 -4.84
C ILE A 287 21.16 5.51 -6.00
N LEU A 288 20.62 5.70 -7.21
CA LEU A 288 21.08 4.94 -8.39
C LEU A 288 22.55 5.18 -8.70
N SER A 289 23.05 6.41 -8.52
CA SER A 289 24.47 6.72 -8.73
C SER A 289 25.37 5.95 -7.76
N ILE A 290 24.96 5.81 -6.50
CA ILE A 290 25.68 5.03 -5.48
C ILE A 290 25.64 3.53 -5.84
N TYR A 291 24.50 3.01 -6.31
CA TYR A 291 24.37 1.60 -6.72
C TYR A 291 25.23 1.21 -7.92
N LYS A 292 25.67 2.18 -8.73
CA LYS A 292 26.60 1.94 -9.85
C LYS A 292 28.03 1.65 -9.38
N ASP A 293 28.44 2.06 -8.17
CA ASP A 293 29.78 1.80 -7.66
C ASP A 293 29.93 0.31 -7.26
N PRO A 294 30.83 -0.47 -7.90
CA PRO A 294 30.99 -1.88 -7.62
C PRO A 294 31.55 -2.18 -6.22
N ARG A 295 32.14 -1.18 -5.54
CA ARG A 295 32.67 -1.32 -4.18
C ARG A 295 31.59 -1.25 -3.11
N VAL A 296 30.42 -0.70 -3.44
CA VAL A 296 29.31 -0.57 -2.51
C VAL A 296 28.54 -1.89 -2.44
N THR A 297 28.52 -2.47 -1.24
CA THR A 297 27.84 -3.74 -0.92
C THR A 297 26.77 -3.57 0.17
N THR A 298 26.73 -2.42 0.84
CA THR A 298 25.77 -2.09 1.91
C THR A 298 24.78 -1.02 1.45
N ILE A 299 23.57 -1.05 2.00
CA ILE A 299 22.52 -0.08 1.68
C ILE A 299 22.93 1.31 2.18
N PRO A 300 22.97 2.35 1.32
CA PRO A 300 23.37 3.69 1.72
C PRO A 300 22.26 4.42 2.51
N ASP A 301 22.67 5.29 3.44
CA ASP A 301 21.77 5.96 4.39
C ASP A 301 20.63 6.75 3.74
N VAL A 302 20.88 7.37 2.59
CA VAL A 302 19.88 8.13 1.82
C VAL A 302 18.63 7.30 1.44
N VAL A 303 18.76 5.96 1.37
CA VAL A 303 17.62 5.06 1.12
C VAL A 303 16.65 5.08 2.30
N TYR A 304 17.16 5.20 3.52
CA TYR A 304 16.36 5.20 4.75
C TYR A 304 15.66 6.53 5.02
N GLU A 305 15.99 7.61 4.30
CA GLU A 305 15.26 8.89 4.39
C GLU A 305 13.80 8.81 3.88
N ARG A 306 13.46 7.75 3.12
CA ARG A 306 12.07 7.44 2.78
C ARG A 306 11.35 6.67 3.89
N ASN A 307 12.09 6.14 4.88
CA ASN A 307 11.62 5.22 5.90
C ASN A 307 10.88 3.99 5.30
N PRO A 308 11.58 3.11 4.57
CA PRO A 308 10.98 1.91 3.94
C PRO A 308 10.67 0.77 4.92
N SER A 309 10.08 1.08 6.07
CA SER A 309 9.84 0.12 7.16
C SER A 309 8.82 -0.97 6.81
N TRP A 310 7.97 -0.74 5.80
CA TRP A 310 6.90 -1.65 5.38
C TRP A 310 7.38 -3.06 5.00
N TYR A 311 8.66 -3.23 4.60
CA TYR A 311 9.18 -4.56 4.30
C TYR A 311 9.28 -5.40 5.58
N ASP A 312 10.01 -4.91 6.58
CA ASP A 312 10.18 -5.59 7.87
C ASP A 312 8.86 -5.65 8.66
N GLU A 313 8.06 -4.60 8.58
CA GLU A 313 6.86 -4.47 9.42
C GLU A 313 5.66 -5.26 8.89
N ILE A 314 5.58 -5.52 7.58
CA ILE A 314 4.38 -6.13 6.97
C ILE A 314 4.68 -7.21 5.97
N ILE A 315 5.53 -6.92 4.98
CA ILE A 315 5.76 -7.84 3.86
C ILE A 315 6.38 -9.14 4.36
N ILE A 316 7.47 -9.04 5.10
CA ILE A 316 8.18 -10.21 5.62
C ILE A 316 7.30 -11.00 6.58
N PRO A 317 6.64 -10.38 7.59
CA PRO A 317 5.66 -11.06 8.43
C PRO A 317 4.56 -11.79 7.64
N LEU A 318 3.98 -11.16 6.61
CA LEU A 318 2.93 -11.78 5.79
C LEU A 318 3.44 -12.98 4.98
N ILE A 319 4.59 -12.84 4.29
CA ILE A 319 5.21 -13.93 3.53
C ILE A 319 5.46 -15.13 4.46
N CYS A 320 5.97 -14.83 5.64
CA CYS A 320 6.22 -15.76 6.72
C CYS A 320 4.94 -16.46 7.23
N ALA A 321 3.87 -15.70 7.48
CA ALA A 321 2.57 -16.23 7.94
C ALA A 321 1.99 -17.22 6.92
N LEU A 322 2.05 -16.91 5.62
CA LEU A 322 1.62 -17.78 4.52
C LEU A 322 2.35 -19.13 4.46
N GLN A 323 3.41 -19.34 5.25
CA GLN A 323 4.17 -20.58 5.29
C GLN A 323 3.97 -21.39 6.56
N ARG A 324 3.35 -20.82 7.60
CA ARG A 324 3.21 -21.43 8.93
C ARG A 324 1.89 -22.14 9.12
N LYS A 325 1.83 -23.08 10.05
CA LYS A 325 0.56 -23.71 10.46
C LYS A 325 -0.25 -22.82 11.40
N ASN A 326 0.43 -22.15 12.33
CA ASN A 326 -0.21 -21.29 13.31
C ASN A 326 -0.64 -19.99 12.62
N PRO A 327 -1.89 -19.54 12.80
CA PRO A 327 -2.36 -18.30 12.23
C PRO A 327 -1.76 -17.09 12.93
N GLU A 328 -1.49 -16.06 12.14
CA GLU A 328 -1.12 -14.72 12.61
C GLU A 328 -2.14 -13.71 12.10
N GLU A 329 -2.49 -12.74 12.94
CA GLU A 329 -3.45 -11.70 12.57
C GLU A 329 -2.77 -10.57 11.82
N HIS A 330 -3.27 -10.26 10.62
CA HIS A 330 -2.84 -9.13 9.80
C HIS A 330 -4.05 -8.32 9.35
N ILE A 331 -3.94 -7.00 9.33
CA ILE A 331 -4.92 -6.13 8.68
C ILE A 331 -4.57 -6.03 7.21
N VAL A 332 -5.45 -6.50 6.35
CA VAL A 332 -5.20 -6.60 4.91
C VAL A 332 -6.44 -6.21 4.12
N CYS A 333 -6.23 -5.86 2.86
CA CYS A 333 -7.28 -5.54 1.91
C CYS A 333 -7.58 -6.73 1.01
N ILE A 334 -8.84 -7.16 1.02
CA ILE A 334 -9.32 -8.36 0.35
C ILE A 334 -10.72 -8.13 -0.24
N PRO A 335 -11.22 -9.00 -1.12
CA PRO A 335 -12.62 -8.99 -1.53
C PRO A 335 -13.58 -9.14 -0.34
N ASN A 336 -14.66 -8.36 -0.35
CA ASN A 336 -15.64 -8.28 0.73
C ASN A 336 -16.36 -9.58 0.97
N LYS A 337 -16.92 -10.23 -0.07
CA LYS A 337 -17.62 -11.53 0.06
C LYS A 337 -18.58 -11.59 1.27
N ASP A 338 -19.32 -10.49 1.51
CA ASP A 338 -20.25 -10.27 2.62
C ASP A 338 -19.65 -10.24 4.04
N TYR A 339 -18.32 -10.10 4.21
CA TYR A 339 -17.70 -9.90 5.52
C TYR A 339 -18.15 -8.58 6.16
N LEU A 340 -18.37 -7.54 5.36
CA LEU A 340 -19.01 -6.29 5.73
C LEU A 340 -20.30 -6.15 4.92
N SER A 341 -21.44 -6.46 5.56
CA SER A 341 -22.77 -6.52 4.94
C SER A 341 -23.24 -5.22 4.31
N GLU A 342 -22.68 -4.10 4.75
CA GLU A 342 -23.02 -2.76 4.29
C GLU A 342 -22.44 -2.46 2.91
N PHE A 343 -21.39 -3.17 2.51
CA PHE A 343 -20.74 -3.00 1.23
C PHE A 343 -21.15 -4.07 0.21
N PRO A 344 -21.11 -3.77 -1.10
CA PRO A 344 -21.36 -4.77 -2.14
C PRO A 344 -20.44 -6.02 -2.01
N PHE A 345 -20.94 -7.19 -2.40
CA PHE A 345 -20.21 -8.46 -2.33
C PHE A 345 -18.85 -8.42 -3.03
N ASP A 346 -18.78 -7.75 -4.17
CA ASP A 346 -17.66 -7.78 -5.10
C ASP A 346 -16.62 -6.68 -4.84
N THR A 347 -16.78 -5.86 -3.79
CA THR A 347 -15.86 -4.77 -3.49
C THR A 347 -14.63 -5.19 -2.68
N SER A 348 -13.59 -4.36 -2.62
CA SER A 348 -12.48 -4.52 -1.66
C SER A 348 -12.75 -3.85 -0.31
N VAL A 349 -12.35 -4.50 0.78
CA VAL A 349 -12.45 -4.02 2.17
C VAL A 349 -11.13 -4.25 2.91
N GLU A 350 -10.81 -3.41 3.90
CA GLU A 350 -9.60 -3.51 4.72
C GLU A 350 -9.97 -3.96 6.14
N ILE A 351 -9.68 -5.22 6.47
CA ILE A 351 -10.13 -5.86 7.71
C ILE A 351 -9.05 -6.78 8.32
N PRO A 352 -9.10 -7.05 9.64
CA PRO A 352 -8.24 -8.04 10.27
C PRO A 352 -8.54 -9.44 9.75
N CYS A 353 -7.48 -10.21 9.49
CA CYS A 353 -7.56 -11.58 9.00
C CYS A 353 -6.51 -12.46 9.69
N GLU A 354 -6.89 -13.68 10.04
CA GLU A 354 -5.97 -14.75 10.43
C GLU A 354 -5.34 -15.35 9.16
N ILE A 355 -4.02 -15.40 9.10
CA ILE A 355 -3.27 -15.88 7.93
C ILE A 355 -2.34 -17.01 8.33
N ASN A 356 -2.40 -18.12 7.60
CA ASN A 356 -1.49 -19.24 7.71
C ASN A 356 -1.26 -19.91 6.34
N ASN A 357 -0.62 -21.08 6.33
CA ASN A 357 -0.33 -21.87 5.13
C ASN A 357 -1.56 -22.54 4.48
N LYS A 358 -2.73 -22.46 5.10
CA LYS A 358 -4.00 -22.86 4.48
C LYS A 358 -4.70 -21.70 3.78
N GLY A 359 -4.19 -20.48 3.96
CA GLY A 359 -4.74 -19.27 3.38
C GLY A 359 -5.15 -18.26 4.44
N LEU A 360 -6.15 -17.48 4.10
CA LEU A 360 -6.60 -16.33 4.86
C LEU A 360 -8.04 -16.55 5.34
N LYS A 361 -8.30 -16.21 6.60
CA LYS A 361 -9.61 -16.28 7.24
C LYS A 361 -9.94 -14.92 7.88
N PRO A 362 -10.96 -14.19 7.37
CA PRO A 362 -11.33 -12.89 7.93
C PRO A 362 -11.94 -12.98 9.33
N CYS A 363 -11.68 -11.95 10.14
CA CYS A 363 -12.21 -11.83 11.49
C CYS A 363 -13.60 -11.15 11.46
N ILE A 364 -14.68 -11.93 11.63
CA ILE A 364 -16.09 -11.54 11.38
C ILE A 364 -16.64 -10.46 12.36
N HIS A 365 -15.91 -10.08 13.40
CA HIS A 365 -16.41 -9.18 14.46
C HIS A 365 -16.37 -7.68 14.12
N THR A 366 -16.22 -7.29 12.86
CA THR A 366 -16.08 -5.89 12.43
C THR A 366 -17.38 -5.36 11.83
N LYS A 367 -18.11 -4.47 12.54
CA LYS A 367 -19.22 -3.67 12.00
C LYS A 367 -18.74 -2.25 11.71
N LEU A 368 -19.22 -1.63 10.63
CA LEU A 368 -18.85 -0.25 10.30
C LEU A 368 -19.14 0.72 11.45
N PRO A 369 -18.26 1.71 11.71
CA PRO A 369 -18.56 2.75 12.69
C PRO A 369 -19.77 3.54 12.21
N GLU A 370 -20.83 3.58 13.03
CA GLU A 370 -22.11 4.19 12.63
C GLU A 370 -21.94 5.64 12.16
N VAL A 371 -21.12 6.41 12.88
CA VAL A 371 -20.84 7.83 12.60
C VAL A 371 -20.18 8.07 11.23
N PHE A 372 -19.38 7.12 10.72
CA PHE A 372 -18.70 7.23 9.43
C PHE A 372 -19.32 6.36 8.34
N ARG A 373 -20.40 5.64 8.62
CA ARG A 373 -21.01 4.70 7.67
C ARG A 373 -21.35 5.35 6.34
N GLY A 374 -22.04 6.50 6.37
CA GLY A 374 -22.43 7.23 5.15
C GLY A 374 -21.22 7.70 4.32
N LEU A 375 -20.18 8.18 4.99
CA LEU A 375 -18.91 8.55 4.36
C LEU A 375 -18.25 7.36 3.66
N LEU A 376 -18.13 6.23 4.36
CA LEU A 376 -17.48 5.03 3.83
C LEU A 376 -18.24 4.45 2.63
N LEU A 377 -19.57 4.42 2.68
CA LEU A 377 -20.40 4.01 1.54
C LEU A 377 -20.19 4.93 0.34
N THR A 378 -20.16 6.26 0.57
CA THR A 378 -19.96 7.26 -0.50
C THR A 378 -18.57 7.13 -1.12
N ALA A 379 -17.53 6.98 -0.28
CA ALA A 379 -16.16 6.74 -0.73
C ALA A 379 -16.08 5.46 -1.56
N LYS A 380 -16.76 4.40 -1.13
CA LYS A 380 -16.73 3.15 -1.87
C LYS A 380 -17.42 3.24 -3.23
N GLU A 381 -18.60 3.86 -3.29
CA GLU A 381 -19.26 4.06 -4.58
C GLU A 381 -18.46 4.96 -5.52
N SER A 382 -17.70 5.93 -4.98
CA SER A 382 -16.72 6.70 -5.77
C SER A 382 -15.68 5.76 -6.37
N ASP A 383 -15.00 4.93 -5.57
CA ASP A 383 -14.00 3.96 -6.03
C ASP A 383 -14.54 3.03 -7.13
N ARG A 384 -15.76 2.50 -6.93
CA ARG A 384 -16.42 1.63 -7.91
C ARG A 384 -16.61 2.36 -9.23
N LEU A 385 -17.16 3.57 -9.21
CA LEU A 385 -17.36 4.38 -10.41
C LEU A 385 -16.04 4.74 -11.11
N ILE A 386 -14.93 4.94 -10.36
CA ILE A 386 -13.60 5.13 -10.95
C ILE A 386 -13.23 3.90 -11.78
N ILE A 387 -13.33 2.71 -11.19
CA ILE A 387 -13.01 1.45 -11.89
C ILE A 387 -13.91 1.28 -13.12
N GLU A 388 -15.23 1.44 -12.96
CA GLU A 388 -16.19 1.32 -14.06
C GLU A 388 -15.91 2.32 -15.18
N SER A 389 -15.49 3.55 -14.85
CA SER A 389 -15.15 4.57 -15.84
C SER A 389 -13.97 4.17 -16.73
N ILE A 390 -12.97 3.51 -16.16
CA ILE A 390 -11.76 3.09 -16.86
C ILE A 390 -12.02 1.81 -17.66
N VAL A 391 -12.71 0.83 -17.07
CA VAL A 391 -13.03 -0.44 -17.73
C VAL A 391 -13.99 -0.23 -18.89
N ASN A 392 -15.09 0.50 -18.67
CA ASN A 392 -16.11 0.74 -19.69
C ASN A 392 -15.79 1.94 -20.59
N LYS A 393 -14.70 2.66 -20.30
CA LYS A 393 -14.29 3.85 -21.03
C LYS A 393 -15.36 4.95 -21.01
N SER A 394 -15.97 5.22 -19.87
CA SER A 394 -17.12 6.12 -19.73
C SER A 394 -16.76 7.44 -19.05
N TYR A 395 -16.91 8.56 -19.77
CA TYR A 395 -16.75 9.90 -19.20
C TYR A 395 -17.77 10.16 -18.09
N ASN A 396 -19.02 9.74 -18.30
CA ASN A 396 -20.09 9.96 -17.34
C ASN A 396 -19.83 9.25 -16.01
N TYR A 397 -19.26 8.04 -16.01
CA TYR A 397 -18.84 7.39 -14.77
C TYR A 397 -17.66 8.10 -14.12
N ALA A 398 -16.68 8.57 -14.91
CA ALA A 398 -15.55 9.34 -14.39
C ALA A 398 -16.01 10.62 -13.68
N LEU A 399 -16.92 11.37 -14.30
CA LEU A 399 -17.47 12.60 -13.75
C LEU A 399 -18.31 12.33 -12.49
N LYS A 400 -19.17 11.30 -12.50
CA LYS A 400 -19.93 10.87 -11.31
C LYS A 400 -18.97 10.50 -10.17
N ALA A 401 -17.94 9.72 -10.46
CA ALA A 401 -16.97 9.26 -9.48
C ALA A 401 -16.28 10.43 -8.76
N LEU A 402 -15.78 11.42 -9.51
CA LEU A 402 -15.18 12.62 -8.95
C LEU A 402 -16.20 13.45 -8.17
N THR A 403 -17.40 13.63 -8.70
CA THR A 403 -18.44 14.46 -8.09
C THR A 403 -18.85 13.95 -6.71
N ILE A 404 -19.00 12.62 -6.55
CA ILE A 404 -19.39 12.03 -5.26
C ILE A 404 -18.19 11.75 -4.35
N ASN A 405 -16.96 11.96 -4.82
CA ASN A 405 -15.78 11.68 -4.02
C ASN A 405 -15.78 12.57 -2.76
N PRO A 406 -15.65 12.03 -1.54
CA PRO A 406 -15.79 12.82 -0.31
C PRO A 406 -14.79 13.99 -0.16
N PHE A 407 -13.68 13.94 -0.89
CA PHE A 407 -12.64 14.98 -0.89
C PHE A 407 -12.82 16.03 -1.99
N VAL A 408 -13.86 15.91 -2.82
CA VAL A 408 -14.24 16.86 -3.86
C VAL A 408 -15.52 17.56 -3.43
N ASP A 409 -15.53 18.89 -3.45
CA ASP A 409 -16.60 19.70 -2.84
C ASP A 409 -17.54 20.38 -3.86
N SER A 410 -17.30 20.20 -5.16
CA SER A 410 -18.05 20.87 -6.22
C SER A 410 -18.06 20.06 -7.52
N PHE A 411 -19.25 19.96 -8.12
CA PHE A 411 -19.45 19.39 -9.45
C PHE A 411 -18.68 20.17 -10.52
N ASP A 412 -18.73 21.50 -10.49
CA ASP A 412 -18.10 22.35 -11.51
C ASP A 412 -16.57 22.20 -11.47
N LYS A 413 -15.98 22.18 -10.26
CA LYS A 413 -14.54 21.89 -10.09
C LYS A 413 -14.19 20.48 -10.59
N ALA A 414 -15.01 19.49 -10.25
CA ALA A 414 -14.81 18.10 -10.70
C ALA A 414 -14.81 18.00 -12.22
N LYS A 415 -15.78 18.64 -12.88
CA LYS A 415 -15.92 18.65 -14.33
C LYS A 415 -14.74 19.35 -15.00
N LEU A 416 -14.40 20.56 -14.56
CA LEU A 416 -13.29 21.33 -15.10
C LEU A 416 -11.97 20.56 -14.98
N PHE A 417 -11.70 20.01 -13.80
CA PHE A 417 -10.52 19.19 -13.53
C PHE A 417 -10.45 17.95 -14.45
N LEU A 418 -11.56 17.24 -14.61
CA LEU A 418 -11.63 16.06 -15.47
C LEU A 418 -11.38 16.42 -16.93
N ASP A 419 -12.04 17.45 -17.45
CA ASP A 419 -11.93 17.88 -18.85
C ASP A 419 -10.48 18.27 -19.19
N GLU A 420 -9.83 19.06 -18.33
CA GLU A 420 -8.45 19.48 -18.53
C GLU A 420 -7.45 18.32 -18.38
N PHE A 421 -7.71 17.39 -17.45
CA PHE A 421 -6.91 16.17 -17.35
C PHE A 421 -7.00 15.34 -18.65
N ILE A 422 -8.20 15.11 -19.17
CA ILE A 422 -8.45 14.35 -20.41
C ILE A 422 -7.73 15.00 -21.58
N GLN A 423 -7.89 16.31 -21.74
CA GLN A 423 -7.25 17.08 -22.81
C GLN A 423 -5.73 17.01 -22.71
N SER A 424 -5.17 17.30 -21.54
CA SER A 424 -3.71 17.35 -21.34
C SER A 424 -3.02 15.99 -21.49
N LYS A 425 -3.67 14.89 -21.10
CA LYS A 425 -3.17 13.53 -21.31
C LYS A 425 -3.56 12.94 -22.65
N LYS A 426 -4.31 13.67 -23.47
CA LYS A 426 -4.82 13.23 -24.78
C LYS A 426 -5.54 11.89 -24.66
N ILE A 427 -6.36 11.73 -23.62
CA ILE A 427 -7.14 10.51 -23.40
C ILE A 427 -8.25 10.47 -24.46
N LYS A 428 -8.06 9.63 -25.48
CA LYS A 428 -8.99 9.49 -26.62
C LYS A 428 -9.92 8.27 -26.52
N TRP A 429 -9.79 7.48 -25.45
CA TRP A 429 -10.51 6.22 -25.35
C TRP A 429 -11.90 6.33 -24.74
N PHE A 430 -12.28 7.48 -24.16
CA PHE A 430 -13.65 7.69 -23.71
C PHE A 430 -14.63 7.52 -24.87
N LYS A 431 -15.66 6.72 -24.64
CA LYS A 431 -16.72 6.41 -25.59
C LYS A 431 -17.91 7.34 -25.44
#